data_AF-A0A947XNS5-F1
#
_entry.id   AF-A0A947XNS5-F1
#
_cell.length_a   1.000
_cell.length_b   1.000
_cell.length_c   1.000
_cell.angle_alpha   90.00
_cell.angle_beta   90.00
_cell.angle_gamma   90.00
#
_symmetry.space_group_name_H-M   'P 1'
#
loop_
_entity.id
_entity.type
_entity.pdbx_description
1 polymer ?
#
loop_
_entity_poly.entity_id
_entity_poly.type
_entity_poly.pdbx_seq_one_letter_code
_entity_poly.pdbx_strand_id
1 'polypeptide(L)'
;NSLEACLTFFICPEEEWISLRTTNIIERLNKEFKRRTKPMEIVAGENACYTLLAFICLKMELHWKSNPIGKVRNNLPFFQKLAEKNFTQET
;
A
#
# COMPACT_ATOMS: atom_id res chain seq x y z
N ASN A 1 7.30 -20.51 11.78
CA ASN A 1 6.04 -20.06 12.41
C ASN A 1 5.73 -18.60 12.10
N SER A 2 5.39 -18.27 10.85
CA SER A 2 4.89 -16.94 10.44
C SER A 2 3.56 -17.00 9.71
N LEU A 3 3.01 -18.21 9.53
CA LEU A 3 1.80 -18.45 8.76
C LEU A 3 0.59 -17.71 9.34
N GLU A 4 0.40 -17.79 10.66
CA GLU A 4 -0.71 -17.09 11.35
C GLU A 4 -0.67 -15.58 11.09
N ALA A 5 0.51 -14.95 11.18
CA ALA A 5 0.68 -13.53 10.91
C ALA A 5 0.38 -13.16 9.44
N CYS A 6 0.68 -14.04 8.49
CA CYS A 6 0.34 -13.84 7.08
C CYS A 6 -1.15 -14.04 6.77
N LEU A 7 -1.91 -14.66 7.67
CA LEU A 7 -3.35 -14.90 7.51
C LEU A 7 -4.21 -13.88 8.28
N THR A 8 -3.61 -13.02 9.11
CA THR A 8 -4.32 -11.98 9.89
C THR A 8 -5.19 -11.05 9.05
N PHE A 9 -4.87 -10.86 7.76
CA PHE A 9 -5.67 -10.00 6.87
C PHE A 9 -7.12 -10.49 6.67
N PHE A 10 -7.42 -11.77 6.92
CA PHE A 10 -8.78 -12.31 6.86
C PHE A 10 -9.73 -11.73 7.92
N ILE A 11 -9.19 -11.06 8.95
CA ILE A 11 -9.98 -10.36 9.97
C ILE A 11 -10.60 -9.06 9.42
N CYS A 12 -9.99 -8.48 8.37
CA CYS A 12 -10.47 -7.28 7.71
C CYS A 12 -11.57 -7.59 6.68
N PRO A 13 -12.34 -6.59 6.21
CA PRO A 13 -13.31 -6.77 5.13
C PRO A 13 -12.66 -7.22 3.82
N GLU A 14 -13.40 -7.98 3.00
CA GLU A 14 -12.90 -8.56 1.74
C GLU A 14 -12.45 -7.49 0.74
N GLU A 15 -13.09 -6.30 0.75
CA GLU A 15 -12.69 -5.19 -0.12
C GLU A 15 -11.24 -4.73 0.13
N GLU A 16 -10.72 -4.98 1.33
CA GLU A 16 -9.38 -4.56 1.75
C GLU A 16 -8.31 -5.63 1.52
N TRP A 17 -8.69 -6.90 1.37
CA TRP A 17 -7.76 -8.03 1.30
C TRP A 17 -6.74 -7.89 0.16
N ILE A 18 -7.13 -7.34 -0.98
CA ILE A 18 -6.22 -7.14 -2.11
C ILE A 18 -5.15 -6.11 -1.75
N SER A 19 -5.53 -5.04 -1.06
CA SER A 19 -4.58 -4.01 -0.62
C SER A 19 -3.66 -4.55 0.47
N LEU A 20 -4.22 -5.26 1.45
CA LEU A 20 -3.50 -5.81 2.61
C LEU A 20 -2.53 -6.96 2.26
N ARG A 21 -2.84 -7.75 1.22
CA ARG A 21 -1.95 -8.82 0.75
C ARG A 21 -0.74 -8.32 -0.03
N THR A 22 -0.68 -7.03 -0.39
CA THR A 22 0.44 -6.47 -1.15
C THR A 22 1.17 -5.39 -0.36
N THR A 23 2.49 -5.36 -0.48
CA THR A 23 3.36 -4.35 0.15
C THR A 23 3.69 -3.17 -0.76
N ASN A 24 3.07 -3.10 -1.95
CA ASN A 24 3.35 -2.09 -2.99
C ASN A 24 3.34 -0.64 -2.46
N ILE A 25 2.39 -0.32 -1.57
CA ILE A 25 2.26 1.02 -0.98
C ILE A 25 3.46 1.33 -0.07
N ILE A 26 3.86 0.37 0.77
CA ILE A 26 4.99 0.48 1.69
C ILE A 26 6.31 0.53 0.89
N GLU A 27 6.46 -0.30 -0.14
CA GLU A 27 7.61 -0.30 -1.03
C GLU A 27 7.76 1.02 -1.77
N ARG A 28 6.65 1.59 -2.26
CA ARG A 28 6.64 2.92 -2.89
C ARG A 28 7.07 4.01 -1.92
N LEU A 29 6.58 3.99 -0.67
CA LEU A 29 6.99 4.93 0.37
C LEU A 29 8.50 4.84 0.65
N ASN A 30 9.02 3.62 0.87
CA ASN A 30 10.44 3.39 1.10
C ASN A 30 11.31 3.81 -0.10
N LYS A 31 10.81 3.60 -1.32
CA LYS A 31 11.49 4.07 -2.53
C LYS A 31 11.54 5.61 -2.57
N GLU A 32 10.48 6.30 -2.16
CA GLU A 32 10.46 7.76 -2.09
C GLU A 32 11.42 8.29 -1.02
N PHE A 33 11.47 7.67 0.17
CA PHE A 33 12.46 8.02 1.18
C PHE A 33 13.88 7.91 0.63
N LYS A 34 14.24 6.74 0.08
CA LYS A 34 15.56 6.51 -0.52
C LYS A 34 15.85 7.50 -1.65
N ARG A 35 14.86 7.84 -2.48
CA ARG A 35 15.05 8.81 -3.58
C ARG A 35 15.38 10.21 -3.06
N ARG A 36 14.83 10.61 -1.92
CA ARG A 36 15.06 11.94 -1.32
C ARG A 36 16.35 12.01 -0.50
N THR A 37 16.70 10.93 0.19
CA THR A 37 17.88 10.90 1.06
C THR A 37 19.16 10.50 0.34
N LYS A 38 19.08 9.65 -0.70
CA LYS A 38 20.28 9.17 -1.42
C LYS A 38 21.16 10.29 -2.00
N PRO A 39 20.62 11.37 -2.61
CA PRO A 39 21.45 12.47 -3.12
C PRO A 39 22.03 13.39 -2.04
N MET A 40 21.52 13.32 -0.80
CA MET A 40 22.00 14.20 0.28
C MET A 40 23.36 13.77 0.80
N GLU A 41 23.67 12.46 0.73
CA GLU A 41 24.86 11.77 1.24
C GLU A 41 25.07 11.91 2.77
N ILE A 42 24.94 13.12 3.32
CA ILE A 42 25.02 13.45 4.74
C ILE A 42 23.82 14.32 5.11
N VAL A 43 23.11 13.94 6.18
CA VAL A 43 22.01 14.71 6.77
C VAL A 43 22.54 15.48 7.99
N ALA A 44 22.00 16.67 8.24
CA ALA A 44 22.42 17.57 9.32
C ALA A 44 22.11 17.08 10.77
N GLY A 45 21.77 15.79 10.95
CA GLY A 45 21.42 15.17 12.23
C GLY A 45 20.12 14.38 12.20
N GLU A 46 19.83 13.68 13.28
CA GLU A 46 18.65 12.80 13.41
C GLU A 46 17.34 13.57 13.28
N ASN A 47 17.22 14.72 13.94
CA ASN A 47 16.01 15.52 13.93
C ASN A 47 15.66 16.05 12.53
N ALA A 48 16.69 16.42 11.75
CA ALA A 48 16.52 16.82 10.35
C ALA A 48 16.04 15.66 9.49
N CYS A 49 16.57 14.45 9.73
CA CYS A 49 16.12 13.23 9.07
C CYS A 49 14.66 12.92 9.39
N TYR A 50 14.27 12.94 10.67
CA TYR A 50 12.88 12.72 11.08
C TYR A 50 11.93 13.72 10.45
N THR A 51 12.31 15.01 10.43
CA THR A 51 11.49 16.05 9.81
C THR A 51 11.27 15.79 8.32
N LEU A 52 12.32 15.39 7.60
CA LEU A 52 12.22 15.05 6.18
C LEU A 52 11.33 13.83 5.93
N LEU A 53 11.52 12.76 6.70
CA LEU A 53 10.72 11.54 6.58
C LEU A 53 9.25 11.82 6.91
N ALA A 54 8.97 12.55 7.98
CA ALA A 54 7.62 12.96 8.37
C ALA A 54 6.94 13.79 7.28
N PHE A 55 7.66 14.75 6.67
CA PHE A 55 7.14 15.54 5.57
C PHE A 55 6.79 14.66 4.35
N ILE A 56 7.63 13.69 4.00
CA ILE A 56 7.35 12.75 2.91
C ILE A 56 6.10 11.90 3.23
N CYS A 57 5.97 11.40 4.47
CA CYS A 57 4.78 10.67 4.92
C CYS A 57 3.50 11.50 4.74
N LEU A 58 3.50 12.75 5.23
CA LEU A 58 2.35 13.65 5.11
C LEU A 58 1.97 13.89 3.65
N LYS A 59 2.97 14.08 2.78
CA LYS A 59 2.72 14.25 1.34
C LYS A 59 2.09 13.00 0.71
N MET A 60 2.54 11.80 1.11
CA MET A 60 1.96 10.55 0.59
C MET A 60 0.56 10.30 1.12
N GLU A 61 0.30 10.63 2.39
CA GLU A 61 -1.03 10.53 3.00
C GLU A 61 -2.05 11.38 2.23
N LEU A 62 -1.70 12.61 1.85
CA LEU A 62 -2.57 13.46 1.02
C LEU A 62 -2.93 12.81 -0.32
N HIS A 63 -2.00 12.10 -0.94
CA HIS A 63 -2.27 11.35 -2.17
C HIS A 63 -3.16 10.13 -1.90
N TRP A 64 -2.93 9.39 -0.83
CA TRP A 64 -3.74 8.23 -0.47
C TRP A 64 -5.18 8.61 -0.09
N LYS A 65 -5.40 9.78 0.51
CA LYS A 65 -6.77 10.29 0.77
C LYS A 65 -7.62 10.41 -0.50
N SER A 66 -7.01 10.66 -1.65
CA SER A 66 -7.73 10.71 -2.94
C SER A 66 -8.09 9.33 -3.51
N ASN A 67 -7.46 8.25 -3.03
CA ASN A 67 -7.70 6.88 -3.45
C ASN A 67 -7.90 5.96 -2.23
N PRO A 68 -9.06 6.07 -1.55
CA PRO A 68 -9.32 5.28 -0.34
C PRO A 68 -9.38 3.78 -0.64
N ILE A 69 -8.98 2.98 0.35
CA ILE A 69 -9.00 1.52 0.32
C ILE A 69 -10.45 1.04 0.05
N GLY A 70 -10.59 -0.02 -0.74
CA GLY A 70 -11.89 -0.60 -1.09
C GLY A 70 -12.65 0.13 -2.21
N LYS A 71 -12.32 1.38 -2.54
CA LYS A 71 -12.88 2.09 -3.71
C LYS A 71 -12.00 1.95 -4.96
N VAL A 72 -11.36 0.80 -5.08
CA VAL A 72 -10.53 0.49 -6.25
C VAL A 72 -11.46 0.37 -7.45
N ARG A 73 -11.11 1.02 -8.57
CA ARG A 73 -11.90 0.95 -9.79
C ARG A 73 -11.96 -0.51 -10.26
N ASN A 74 -13.16 -1.06 -10.41
CA ASN A 74 -13.40 -2.42 -10.93
C ASN A 74 -12.84 -2.64 -12.35
N ASN A 75 -12.41 -1.56 -13.01
CA ASN A 75 -11.83 -1.54 -14.35
C ASN A 75 -10.42 -2.14 -14.42
N LEU A 76 -9.81 -2.47 -13.28
CA LEU A 76 -8.54 -3.19 -13.24
C LEU A 76 -8.78 -4.65 -13.67
N PRO A 77 -7.99 -5.20 -14.62
CA PRO A 77 -8.21 -6.56 -15.16
C PRO A 77 -8.25 -7.67 -14.11
N PHE A 78 -7.59 -7.46 -12.97
CA PHE A 78 -7.61 -8.36 -11.83
C PHE A 78 -9.00 -8.48 -11.18
N PHE A 79 -9.71 -7.36 -11.03
CA PHE A 79 -11.05 -7.33 -10.42
C PHE A 79 -12.12 -7.86 -11.38
N GLN A 80 -11.98 -7.61 -12.69
CA GLN A 80 -12.84 -8.23 -13.71
C GLN A 80 -12.73 -9.75 -13.67
N LYS A 81 -11.51 -10.31 -13.61
CA LYS A 81 -11.29 -11.76 -13.52
C LYS A 81 -11.80 -12.38 -12.21
N LEU A 82 -11.80 -11.63 -11.11
CA LEU A 82 -12.36 -12.09 -9.83
C LEU A 82 -13.89 -12.18 -9.92
N ALA A 83 -14.54 -11.17 -10.51
CA ALA A 83 -15.98 -11.18 -10.76
C ALA A 83 -16.39 -12.30 -11.74
N GLU A 84 -15.59 -12.54 -12.78
CA GLU A 84 -15.79 -13.63 -13.74
C GLU A 84 -15.65 -15.02 -13.10
N LYS A 85 -14.70 -15.22 -12.18
CA LYS A 85 -14.52 -16.50 -11.47
C LYS A 85 -15.61 -16.79 -10.43
N ASN A 86 -16.18 -15.75 -9.83
CA ASN A 86 -17.28 -15.87 -8.87
C ASN A 86 -18.66 -16.02 -9.56
N PHE A 87 -18.72 -15.93 -10.89
CA PHE A 87 -19.93 -16.23 -11.66
C PHE A 87 -20.03 -17.75 -11.88
N THR A 88 -20.29 -18.50 -10.80
CA THR A 88 -20.67 -19.90 -10.89
C THR A 88 -22.15 -19.98 -11.27
N GLN A 89 -22.47 -19.82 -12.55
CA GLN A 89 -23.62 -20.55 -13.08
C GLN A 89 -23.18 -22.02 -13.11
N GLU A 90 -23.56 -22.76 -12.07
CA GLU A 90 -23.52 -24.21 -12.08
C GLU A 90 -24.41 -24.69 -13.25
N THR A 91 -23.78 -25.22 -14.29
CA THR A 91 -24.43 -26.13 -15.24
C THR A 91 -24.40 -27.54 -14.72
#